data_AF-A0A4Y4E116-F1
#
_entry.id   AF-A0A4Y4E116-F1
#
_cell.length_a   1.000
_cell.length_b   1.000
_cell.length_c   1.000
_cell.angle_alpha   90.00
_cell.angle_beta   90.00
_cell.angle_gamma   90.00
#
_symmetry.space_group_name_H-M   'P 1'
#
loop_
_entity.id
_entity.type
_entity.pdbx_description
1 polymer ?
#
loop_
_entity_poly.entity_id
_entity_poly.type
_entity_poly.pdbx_seq_one_letter_code
_entity_poly.pdbx_strand_id
1 'polypeptide(L)' 'MRDYPEEAPELARRGAAIVRPIEGIPVRVWVTQRQSGEAQVDGEAIAWAGRQVHVRFIDGRGREGWAWLWADAVERR' A
#
# COMPACT_ATOMS: atom_id res chain seq x y z
N MET A 1 11.30 -1.92 -18.24
CA MET A 1 10.11 -1.16 -17.80
C MET A 1 9.74 -1.72 -16.43
N ARG A 2 9.77 -0.89 -15.38
CA ARG A 2 9.70 -1.34 -13.98
C ARG A 2 8.21 -1.48 -13.58
N ASP A 3 7.83 -2.64 -13.06
CA ASP A 3 6.46 -2.92 -12.60
C ASP A 3 6.23 -2.09 -11.33
N TYR A 4 5.37 -1.08 -11.41
CA TYR A 4 4.95 -0.29 -10.26
C TYR A 4 3.49 -0.65 -9.95
N PRO A 5 3.15 -0.89 -8.68
CA PRO A 5 1.76 -1.07 -8.28
C PRO A 5 0.95 0.19 -8.63
N GLU A 6 -0.33 0.01 -8.97
CA GLU A 6 -1.23 1.15 -9.13
C GLU A 6 -1.41 1.85 -7.77
N GLU A 7 -0.88 3.07 -7.66
CA GLU A 7 -0.95 3.86 -6.43
C GLU A 7 -2.23 4.72 -6.41
N ALA A 8 -2.79 4.88 -5.22
CA ALA A 8 -3.82 5.88 -4.97
C ALA A 8 -3.30 7.28 -5.35
N PRO A 9 -4.12 8.12 -5.99
CA PRO A 9 -3.68 9.39 -6.55
C PRO A 9 -3.14 10.32 -5.47
N GLU A 10 -1.94 10.85 -5.69
CA GLU A 10 -1.28 11.80 -4.79
C GLU A 10 -2.15 13.03 -4.51
N LEU A 11 -2.92 13.48 -5.52
CA LEU A 11 -3.81 14.63 -5.37
C LEU A 11 -4.80 14.47 -4.22
N ALA A 12 -5.26 13.23 -3.97
CA ALA A 12 -6.22 12.95 -2.90
C ALA A 12 -5.61 12.91 -1.49
N ARG A 13 -4.28 12.84 -1.35
CA ARG A 13 -3.56 12.98 -0.06
C ARG A 13 -2.93 14.36 0.11
N ARG A 14 -3.00 15.24 -0.89
CA ARG A 14 -2.40 16.57 -0.85
C ARG A 14 -3.07 17.41 0.25
N GLY A 15 -2.27 17.80 1.26
CA GLY A 15 -2.75 18.57 2.41
C GLY A 15 -3.32 17.73 3.56
N ALA A 16 -3.35 16.40 3.43
CA ALA A 16 -3.70 15.51 4.53
C ALA A 16 -2.52 15.40 5.51
N ALA A 17 -2.83 15.36 6.81
CA ALA A 17 -1.85 15.02 7.83
C ALA A 17 -1.41 13.56 7.66
N ILE A 18 -0.10 13.34 7.60
CA ILE A 18 0.47 11.99 7.55
C ILE A 18 0.67 11.50 8.98
N VAL A 19 -0.09 10.48 9.36
CA VAL A 19 0.03 9.81 10.66
C VAL A 19 0.87 8.56 10.47
N ARG A 20 1.87 8.36 11.35
CA ARG A 20 2.74 7.18 11.34
C ARG A 20 2.66 6.49 12.70
N PRO A 21 2.27 5.22 12.77
CA PRO A 21 2.39 4.45 14.00
C PRO A 21 3.87 4.19 14.29
N ILE A 22 4.15 3.87 15.56
CA ILE A 22 5.50 3.53 16.02
C ILE A 22 5.94 2.19 15.41
N GLU A 23 5.00 1.27 15.23
CA GLU A 23 5.21 -0.05 14.64
C GLU A 23 4.30 -0.22 13.42
N GLY A 24 4.80 -0.92 12.39
CA GLY A 24 4.00 -1.27 11.22
C GLY A 24 2.82 -2.15 11.63
N ILE A 25 1.62 -1.80 11.17
CA ILE A 25 0.42 -2.61 11.44
C ILE A 25 0.35 -3.72 10.39
N PRO A 26 0.34 -5.01 10.76
CA PRO A 26 0.21 -6.09 9.79
C PRO A 26 -1.14 -5.98 9.08
N VAL A 27 -1.08 -5.92 7.75
CA VAL A 27 -2.24 -5.78 6.89
C VAL A 27 -2.11 -6.70 5.70
N ARG A 28 -3.26 -7.03 5.11
CA ARG A 28 -3.36 -7.71 3.84
C ARG A 28 -3.80 -6.70 2.80
N VAL A 29 -3.09 -6.64 1.69
CA VAL A 29 -3.34 -5.65 0.65
C VAL A 29 -3.52 -6.29 -0.70
N TRP A 30 -4.38 -5.68 -1.50
CA TRP A 30 -4.49 -5.98 -2.92
C TRP A 30 -3.64 -4.99 -3.69
N VAL A 31 -2.61 -5.52 -4.34
CA VAL A 31 -1.74 -4.76 -5.23
C VAL A 31 -2.05 -5.15 -6.66
N THR A 32 -2.48 -4.17 -7.46
CA THR A 32 -2.67 -4.35 -8.91
C THR A 32 -1.32 -4.16 -9.59
N GLN A 33 -0.72 -5.26 -10.03
CA GLN A 33 0.48 -5.24 -10.85
C GLN A 33 0.07 -5.24 -12.33
N ARG A 34 0.66 -4.34 -13.11
CA ARG A 34 0.25 -4.14 -14.51
C ARG A 34 0.51 -5.38 -15.39
N GLN A 35 1.47 -6.23 -15.02
CA GLN A 35 1.78 -7.47 -15.72
C GLN A 35 1.14 -8.73 -15.11
N SER A 36 0.99 -8.77 -13.79
CA SER A 36 0.58 -9.99 -13.07
C SER A 36 -0.90 -10.00 -12.68
N GLY A 37 -1.60 -8.87 -12.84
CA GLY A 37 -2.98 -8.68 -12.37
C GLY A 37 -3.05 -8.28 -10.90
N GLU A 38 -4.24 -8.42 -10.32
CA GLU A 38 -4.47 -8.23 -8.89
C GLU A 38 -3.84 -9.37 -8.08
N ALA A 39 -2.98 -9.01 -7.13
CA ALA A 39 -2.37 -9.96 -6.21
C ALA A 39 -2.65 -9.55 -4.77
N GLN A 40 -3.07 -10.51 -3.95
CA GLN A 40 -3.19 -10.31 -2.52
C GLN A 40 -1.85 -10.63 -1.86
N VAL A 41 -1.27 -9.66 -1.16
CA VAL A 41 0.01 -9.80 -0.48
C VAL A 41 -0.13 -9.38 0.98
N ASP A 42 0.65 -10.02 1.84
CA ASP A 42 0.83 -9.55 3.21
C ASP A 42 1.82 -8.40 3.23
N GLY A 43 1.52 -7.39 4.05
CA GLY A 43 2.33 -6.21 4.22
C GLY A 43 2.12 -5.55 5.58
N GLU A 44 2.69 -4.37 5.73
CA GLU A 44 2.61 -3.56 6.92
C GLU A 44 2.19 -2.15 6.55
N ALA A 45 1.12 -1.68 7.17
CA ALA A 45 0.70 -0.30 7.07
C ALA A 45 1.60 0.57 7.97
N ILE A 46 2.37 1.45 7.33
CA ILE A 46 3.42 2.27 7.96
C ILE A 46 3.04 3.76 8.03
N ALA A 47 2.04 4.20 7.27
CA ALA A 47 1.50 5.55 7.35
C ALA A 47 0.05 5.64 6.86
N TRP A 48 -0.66 6.66 7.31
CA TRP A 48 -2.01 7.00 6.87
C TRP A 48 -2.07 8.47 6.48
N ALA A 49 -2.79 8.76 5.42
CA ALA A 49 -3.09 10.12 4.97
C ALA A 49 -4.57 10.18 4.58
N GLY A 50 -5.41 10.59 5.53
CA GLY A 50 -6.87 10.54 5.36
C GLY A 50 -7.36 9.13 5.10
N ARG A 51 -7.87 8.86 3.88
CA ARG A 51 -8.36 7.55 3.43
C ARG A 51 -7.30 6.71 2.72
N GLN A 52 -6.08 7.18 2.62
CA GLN A 52 -4.98 6.44 2.00
C GLN A 52 -4.07 5.84 3.08
N VAL A 53 -3.54 4.67 2.79
CA VAL A 53 -2.63 3.92 3.66
C VAL A 53 -1.36 3.64 2.87
N HIS A 54 -0.22 3.99 3.45
CA HIS A 54 1.08 3.63 2.92
C HIS A 54 1.45 2.26 3.45
N VAL A 55 1.66 1.32 2.54
CA VAL A 55 1.93 -0.06 2.88
C VAL A 55 3.29 -0.47 2.34
N ARG A 56 4.08 -1.10 3.21
CA ARG A 56 5.29 -1.84 2.85
C ARG A 56 4.89 -3.30 2.65
N PHE A 57 5.21 -3.90 1.51
CA PHE A 57 4.89 -5.29 1.24
C PHE A 57 6.05 -6.00 0.55
N ILE A 58 6.05 -7.33 0.62
CA ILE A 58 6.95 -8.16 -0.16
C ILE A 58 6.15 -8.77 -1.31
N ASP A 59 6.56 -8.53 -2.55
CA ASP A 59 5.89 -9.09 -3.72
C ASP A 59 6.13 -10.61 -3.83
N GLY A 60 5.38 -11.29 -4.70
CA GLY A 60 5.54 -12.74 -4.94
C GLY A 60 6.91 -13.17 -5.48
N ARG A 61 7.83 -12.23 -5.73
CA ARG A 61 9.22 -12.47 -6.14
C ARG A 61 10.22 -12.15 -5.01
N GLY A 62 9.74 -11.87 -3.80
CA GLY A 62 10.58 -11.55 -2.65
C GLY A 62 11.12 -10.13 -2.65
N ARG A 63 10.58 -9.22 -3.47
CA ARG A 63 11.04 -7.83 -3.54
C ARG A 63 10.19 -6.95 -2.64
N GLU A 64 10.86 -6.09 -1.88
CA GLU A 64 10.19 -5.06 -1.10
C GLU A 64 9.63 -3.98 -2.01
N GLY A 65 8.37 -3.63 -1.78
CA GLY A 65 7.65 -2.57 -2.46
C GLY A 65 6.93 -1.68 -1.45
N TRP A 66 6.67 -0.46 -1.88
CA TRP A 66 5.82 0.48 -1.17
C TRP A 66 4.75 0.98 -2.11
N ALA A 67 3.53 1.09 -1.61
CA ALA A 67 2.42 1.67 -2.34
C ALA A 67 1.51 2.42 -1.39
N TRP A 68 0.96 3.53 -1.89
CA TRP A 68 -0.21 4.12 -1.28
C TRP A 68 -1.45 3.46 -1.84
N LEU A 69 -2.25 2.88 -0.97
CA LEU A 69 -3.50 2.21 -1.30
C LEU A 69 -4.64 2.92 -0.61
N TRP A 70 -5.84 2.80 -1.15
CA TRP A 70 -7.04 3.21 -0.44
C TRP A 70 -7.27 2.30 0.76
N ALA A 71 -7.79 2.85 1.86
CA ALA A 71 -8.05 2.08 3.08
C ALA A 71 -9.04 0.93 2.86
N ASP A 72 -9.89 0.98 1.83
CA ASP A 72 -10.75 -0.12 1.42
C ASP A 72 -10.00 -1.27 0.70
N ALA A 73 -8.84 -0.99 0.12
CA ALA A 73 -7.94 -1.99 -0.46
C ALA A 73 -6.94 -2.57 0.57
N VAL A 74 -7.16 -2.29 1.86
CA VAL A 74 -6.32 -2.74 2.97
C VAL A 74 -7.19 -3.42 4.01
N GLU A 75 -6.99 -4.72 4.21
CA GLU A 75 -7.61 -5.48 5.28
C GLU A 75 -6.66 -5.60 6.48
N ARG A 76 -7.18 -5.36 7.67
CA ARG A 76 -6.42 -5.59 8.91
C ARG A 76 -6.40 -7.09 9.20
N ARG A 77 -5.23 -7.61 9.53
CA ARG A 77 -5.04 -8.99 9.98
C ARG A 77 -5.16 -9.10 11.50
#